data_AF-F6I4T2-F1
#
_entry.id   AF-F6I4T2-F1
#
_cell.length_a   1.000
_cell.length_b   1.000
_cell.length_c   1.000
_cell.angle_alpha   90.00
_cell.angle_beta   90.00
_cell.angle_gamma   90.00
#
_symmetry.space_group_name_H-M   'P 1'
#
loop_
_entity.id
_entity.type
_entity.pdbx_description
1 polymer ?
#
loop_
_entity_poly.entity_id
_entity_poly.type
_entity_poly.pdbx_seq_one_letter_code
_entity_poly.pdbx_strand_id
1 'polypeptide(L)'
;MLNPSSLSISPAMEIFPQFKKPLILCRKTIPGGYESVSTLGFTELAHLQDKDNGGAYRAVAAMVHGEHISFYECGFVSVQDTLWDKEGHHLFKSCYIEGHVDFIFGDGTSVYEDCKLNSIGSGYITAQKRESPQAESGFVFKSAELYGVGPTYLGRAYGPYSRVLFYQSKFANIVRPEGWDSIGEDPNQLTYAEVECTGEGADTSKRVPWLKKLDGTQELQYLLSPSFNDKDGWIEDQPTFY
;
A
#
# COMPACT_ATOMS: atom_id res chain seq x y z
N MET A 1 8.85 41.26 27.23
CA MET A 1 7.47 41.04 27.74
C MET A 1 6.51 41.10 26.56
N LEU A 2 5.44 40.31 26.60
CA LEU A 2 4.39 40.04 25.58
C LEU A 2 4.76 38.85 24.66
N ASN A 3 4.50 37.59 25.02
CA ASN A 3 3.25 36.80 25.18
C ASN A 3 2.86 36.06 23.86
N PRO A 4 2.63 34.73 23.89
CA PRO A 4 2.43 33.88 22.73
C PRO A 4 0.95 33.74 22.40
N SER A 5 0.59 33.88 21.13
CA SER A 5 -0.72 33.47 20.62
C SER A 5 -0.71 33.40 19.11
N SER A 6 -1.35 32.36 18.59
CA SER A 6 -1.61 31.99 17.19
C SER A 6 -0.46 31.34 16.41
N LEU A 7 -0.14 30.09 16.77
CA LEU A 7 0.21 29.10 15.75
C LEU A 7 -1.10 28.75 15.02
N SER A 8 -1.40 29.44 13.92
CA SER A 8 -2.48 29.05 13.02
C SER A 8 -2.01 27.81 12.24
N ILE A 9 -2.49 26.64 12.64
CA ILE A 9 -2.52 25.49 11.73
C ILE A 9 -3.55 25.85 10.66
N SER A 10 -3.08 26.16 9.45
CA SER A 10 -3.96 26.20 8.28
C SER A 10 -3.68 24.96 7.42
N PRO A 11 -4.71 24.17 7.11
CA PRO A 11 -4.62 22.93 6.36
C PRO A 11 -4.55 23.27 4.87
N ALA A 12 -3.52 22.79 4.19
CA ALA A 12 -3.53 22.68 2.74
C ALA A 12 -3.28 21.22 2.36
N MET A 13 -4.19 20.35 2.81
CA MET A 13 -4.55 19.20 2.01
C MET A 13 -5.37 19.79 0.86
N GLU A 14 -4.68 20.25 -0.19
CA GLU A 14 -5.34 20.65 -1.42
C GLU A 14 -6.15 19.44 -1.88
N ILE A 15 -7.48 19.57 -1.81
CA ILE A 15 -8.39 18.63 -2.45
C ILE A 15 -8.17 18.87 -3.94
N PHE A 16 -7.30 18.05 -4.54
CA PHE A 16 -6.95 18.19 -5.95
C PHE A 16 -8.18 17.83 -6.81
N PRO A 17 -8.70 18.75 -7.64
CA PRO A 17 -9.86 18.47 -8.45
C PRO A 17 -9.51 17.46 -9.55
N GLN A 18 -10.20 16.31 -9.54
CA GLN A 18 -10.29 15.30 -10.62
C GLN A 18 -9.08 15.21 -11.57
N PHE A 19 -8.03 14.52 -11.13
CA PHE A 19 -6.90 14.22 -12.01
C PHE A 19 -7.34 13.32 -13.19
N LYS A 20 -7.01 13.75 -14.41
CA LYS A 20 -7.16 12.96 -15.64
C LYS A 20 -5.90 12.13 -15.98
N LYS A 21 -4.86 12.16 -15.13
CA LYS A 21 -3.57 11.47 -15.32
C LYS A 21 -3.00 10.98 -13.97
N PRO A 22 -2.28 9.85 -13.94
CA PRO A 22 -1.56 9.41 -12.75
C PRO A 22 -0.51 10.44 -12.29
N LEU A 23 -0.22 10.49 -11.00
CA LEU A 23 0.73 11.44 -10.41
C LEU A 23 1.62 10.75 -9.37
N ILE A 24 2.93 11.00 -9.47
CA ILE A 24 3.91 10.71 -8.41
C ILE A 24 4.37 12.03 -7.83
N LEU A 25 4.24 12.20 -6.51
CA LEU A 25 4.74 13.36 -5.77
C LEU A 25 5.85 12.92 -4.83
N CYS A 26 7.10 13.33 -5.06
CA CYS A 26 8.17 13.10 -4.08
C CYS A 26 8.52 14.43 -3.41
N ARG A 27 8.52 14.49 -2.08
CA ARG A 27 8.90 15.71 -1.36
C ARG A 27 10.40 15.97 -1.50
N LYS A 28 10.76 17.18 -1.95
CA LYS A 28 12.14 17.67 -2.02
C LYS A 28 12.49 18.43 -0.74
N THR A 29 13.58 18.04 -0.06
CA THR A 29 14.16 18.84 1.03
C THR A 29 15.67 18.94 0.81
N ILE A 30 16.21 20.05 0.25
CA ILE A 30 17.66 20.33 0.34
C ILE A 30 17.93 21.84 0.23
N PRO A 31 18.83 22.39 1.05
CA PRO A 31 19.82 23.37 0.62
C PRO A 31 21.23 22.74 0.60
N GLY A 32 21.82 22.46 -0.57
CA GLY A 32 23.27 22.14 -0.59
C GLY A 32 23.91 21.34 -1.73
N GLY A 33 23.24 20.40 -2.40
CA GLY A 33 23.91 19.61 -3.45
C GLY A 33 23.17 18.34 -3.81
N TYR A 34 23.25 17.93 -5.08
CA TYR A 34 22.44 16.87 -5.69
C TYR A 34 23.26 15.59 -5.86
N GLU A 35 22.67 14.44 -5.53
CA GLU A 35 22.62 13.28 -6.43
C GLU A 35 21.53 12.31 -5.93
N SER A 36 20.37 12.29 -6.62
CA SER A 36 19.38 11.19 -6.56
C SER A 36 18.35 11.31 -7.69
N VAL A 37 18.80 11.18 -8.94
CA VAL A 37 18.00 10.56 -10.01
C VAL A 37 19.00 9.83 -10.92
N SER A 38 19.46 8.65 -10.51
CA SER A 38 19.86 7.65 -11.50
C SER A 38 18.59 6.87 -11.83
N THR A 39 18.01 7.18 -12.98
CA THR A 39 17.02 6.37 -13.69
C THR A 39 17.06 4.88 -13.31
N LEU A 40 16.13 4.45 -12.45
CA LEU A 40 15.67 3.07 -12.35
C LEU A 40 14.16 3.11 -12.61
N GLY A 41 13.83 3.21 -13.90
CA GLY A 41 12.55 2.75 -14.45
C GLY A 41 11.25 3.31 -13.87
N PHE A 42 11.12 4.59 -13.51
CA PHE A 42 9.79 5.21 -13.51
C PHE A 42 9.34 5.34 -14.96
N THR A 43 8.77 4.27 -15.51
CA THR A 43 7.91 4.46 -16.67
C THR A 43 6.62 5.02 -16.09
N GLU A 44 6.37 6.31 -16.29
CA GLU A 44 5.02 6.86 -16.18
C GLU A 44 4.18 6.12 -17.23
N LEU A 45 3.66 4.95 -16.86
CA LEU A 45 2.74 4.18 -17.67
C LEU A 45 1.37 4.85 -17.55
N ALA A 46 1.26 6.07 -18.07
CA ALA A 46 -0.03 6.60 -18.50
C ALA A 46 -0.48 5.83 -19.77
N HIS A 47 -0.50 4.51 -19.72
CA HIS A 47 -1.34 3.71 -20.59
C HIS A 47 -2.73 3.77 -19.98
N LEU A 48 -3.54 4.72 -20.45
CA LEU A 48 -4.97 4.46 -20.56
C LEU A 48 -5.07 3.26 -21.49
N GLN A 49 -5.06 2.04 -20.95
CA GLN A 49 -5.37 0.86 -21.75
C GLN A 49 -6.83 1.02 -22.19
N ASP A 50 -6.99 1.26 -23.48
CA ASP A 50 -8.29 1.48 -24.08
C ASP A 50 -9.11 0.19 -23.96
N LYS A 51 -10.27 0.33 -23.32
CA LYS A 51 -11.38 -0.62 -23.18
C LYS A 51 -11.15 -2.01 -23.78
N ASP A 52 -10.82 -2.98 -22.93
CA ASP A 52 -11.42 -4.30 -23.11
C ASP A 52 -12.90 -4.20 -22.72
N ASN A 53 -13.78 -4.12 -23.73
CA ASN A 53 -15.22 -4.36 -23.64
C ASN A 53 -16.03 -3.48 -22.65
N GLY A 54 -15.77 -2.17 -22.61
CA GLY A 54 -16.60 -1.22 -21.85
C GLY A 54 -16.31 -1.14 -20.35
N GLY A 55 -15.20 -1.71 -19.89
CA GLY A 55 -14.70 -1.63 -18.51
C GLY A 55 -13.97 -0.33 -18.15
N ALA A 56 -13.71 -0.16 -16.85
CA ALA A 56 -13.01 0.97 -16.25
C ALA A 56 -11.55 1.11 -16.76
N TYR A 57 -11.04 2.34 -16.79
CA TYR A 57 -9.68 2.64 -17.20
C TYR A 57 -8.67 2.25 -16.10
N ARG A 58 -7.76 1.32 -16.41
CA ARG A 58 -6.53 1.09 -15.63
C ARG A 58 -5.55 2.22 -15.91
N ALA A 59 -4.85 2.69 -14.89
CA ALA A 59 -3.90 3.78 -15.03
C ALA A 59 -2.81 3.66 -13.95
N VAL A 60 -1.68 3.05 -14.31
CA VAL A 60 -0.57 2.85 -13.37
C VAL A 60 0.18 4.16 -13.15
N ALA A 61 0.27 4.62 -11.90
CA ALA A 61 1.10 5.76 -11.52
C ALA A 61 2.57 5.38 -11.46
N ALA A 62 2.89 4.25 -10.82
CA ALA A 62 4.24 3.75 -10.69
C ALA A 62 4.27 2.23 -10.82
N MET A 63 5.25 1.72 -11.57
CA MET A 63 5.65 0.32 -11.53
C MET A 63 6.98 0.23 -10.80
N VAL A 64 7.04 -0.58 -9.74
CA VAL A 64 8.22 -0.78 -8.91
C VAL A 64 8.72 -2.20 -9.12
N HIS A 65 9.94 -2.35 -9.64
CA HIS A 65 10.53 -3.64 -9.97
C HIS A 65 12.04 -3.57 -9.73
N GLY A 66 12.55 -4.43 -8.84
CA GLY A 66 13.96 -4.54 -8.51
C GLY A 66 14.18 -4.65 -7.01
N GLU A 67 15.41 -4.98 -6.60
CA GLU A 67 15.73 -5.13 -5.18
C GLU A 67 16.03 -3.79 -4.50
N HIS A 68 15.71 -3.72 -3.21
CA HIS A 68 16.14 -2.66 -2.29
C HIS A 68 15.67 -1.25 -2.70
N ILE A 69 14.39 -1.12 -3.04
CA ILE A 69 13.79 0.16 -3.43
C ILE A 69 12.97 0.74 -2.28
N SER A 70 13.32 1.94 -1.84
CA SER A 70 12.58 2.64 -0.79
C SER A 70 11.97 3.96 -1.28
N PHE A 71 10.79 4.28 -0.77
CA PHE A 71 10.09 5.54 -0.95
C PHE A 71 9.79 6.15 0.41
N TYR A 72 10.18 7.41 0.61
CA TYR A 72 9.91 8.17 1.83
C TYR A 72 9.10 9.42 1.51
N GLU A 73 7.98 9.62 2.18
CA GLU A 73 7.11 10.80 1.99
C GLU A 73 6.69 11.02 0.53
N CYS A 74 6.45 9.93 -0.22
CA CYS A 74 5.98 9.97 -1.60
C CYS A 74 4.46 9.87 -1.70
N GLY A 75 3.87 10.47 -2.72
CA GLY A 75 2.46 10.34 -3.10
C GLY A 75 2.32 9.57 -4.40
N PHE A 76 1.42 8.59 -4.45
CA PHE A 76 1.05 7.83 -5.64
C PHE A 76 -0.46 7.94 -5.85
N VAL A 77 -0.88 8.59 -6.93
CA VAL A 77 -2.30 8.94 -7.15
C VAL A 77 -2.75 8.48 -8.52
N SER A 78 -3.78 7.63 -8.55
CA SER A 78 -4.47 7.24 -9.77
C SER A 78 -5.84 6.64 -9.44
N VAL A 79 -6.41 5.86 -10.36
CA VAL A 79 -7.72 5.21 -10.24
C VAL A 79 -7.58 3.70 -10.01
N GLN A 80 -7.68 2.89 -11.06
CA GLN A 80 -7.43 1.46 -10.99
C GLN A 80 -5.95 1.17 -11.28
N ASP A 81 -5.38 0.21 -10.55
CA ASP A 81 -4.00 -0.26 -10.69
C ASP A 81 -2.96 0.87 -10.39
N THR A 82 -3.18 1.73 -9.39
CA THR A 82 -2.31 2.90 -9.09
C THR A 82 -0.83 2.55 -8.90
N LEU A 83 -0.51 1.65 -7.97
CA LEU A 83 0.84 1.26 -7.62
C LEU A 83 1.05 -0.21 -7.98
N TRP A 84 1.78 -0.44 -9.07
CA TRP A 84 2.23 -1.76 -9.47
C TRP A 84 3.53 -2.12 -8.75
N ASP A 85 3.39 -2.60 -7.53
CA ASP A 85 4.45 -3.17 -6.72
C ASP A 85 4.81 -4.58 -7.24
N LYS A 86 5.53 -4.59 -8.37
CA LYS A 86 5.61 -5.74 -9.27
C LYS A 86 6.38 -6.90 -8.65
N GLU A 87 7.61 -6.68 -8.20
CA GLU A 87 8.54 -7.74 -7.75
C GLU A 87 9.82 -7.12 -7.16
N GLY A 88 10.34 -7.71 -6.06
CA GLY A 88 11.53 -7.25 -5.34
C GLY A 88 11.24 -6.88 -3.88
N HIS A 89 12.27 -6.49 -3.12
CA HIS A 89 12.15 -6.00 -1.74
C HIS A 89 11.98 -4.49 -1.69
N HIS A 90 10.84 -4.03 -1.17
CA HIS A 90 10.49 -2.61 -1.19
C HIS A 90 10.06 -2.06 0.17
N LEU A 91 10.35 -0.78 0.41
CA LEU A 91 9.88 -0.03 1.57
C LEU A 91 9.11 1.21 1.11
N PHE A 92 7.90 1.39 1.61
CA PHE A 92 7.13 2.63 1.47
C PHE A 92 6.91 3.19 2.88
N LYS A 93 7.57 4.30 3.21
CA LYS A 93 7.52 4.90 4.54
C LYS A 93 6.90 6.29 4.50
N SER A 94 5.85 6.48 5.29
CA SER A 94 5.09 7.74 5.36
C SER A 94 4.55 8.21 3.99
N CYS A 95 4.25 7.26 3.10
CA CYS A 95 3.74 7.55 1.77
C CYS A 95 2.22 7.76 1.79
N TYR A 96 1.73 8.48 0.80
CA TYR A 96 0.31 8.61 0.47
C TYR A 96 0.01 7.81 -0.80
N ILE A 97 -1.01 6.96 -0.77
CA ILE A 97 -1.41 6.12 -1.91
C ILE A 97 -2.92 6.25 -2.09
N GLU A 98 -3.35 6.69 -3.28
CA GLU A 98 -4.76 6.90 -3.62
C GLU A 98 -5.19 6.04 -4.81
N GLY A 99 -6.36 5.41 -4.69
CA GLY A 99 -6.98 4.73 -5.82
C GLY A 99 -8.31 4.06 -5.51
N HIS A 100 -8.76 3.24 -6.45
CA HIS A 100 -10.09 2.66 -6.50
C HIS A 100 -10.07 1.13 -6.48
N VAL A 101 -9.64 0.51 -7.58
CA VAL A 101 -9.60 -0.96 -7.74
C VAL A 101 -8.15 -1.39 -7.81
N ASP A 102 -7.78 -2.37 -6.99
CA ASP A 102 -6.46 -3.01 -6.97
C ASP A 102 -5.31 -1.99 -6.91
N PHE A 103 -5.49 -0.90 -6.17
CA PHE A 103 -4.62 0.25 -6.33
C PHE A 103 -3.23 0.05 -5.71
N ILE A 104 -3.01 -1.03 -4.96
CA ILE A 104 -1.70 -1.58 -4.63
C ILE A 104 -1.68 -3.05 -5.06
N PHE A 105 -0.91 -3.41 -6.08
CA PHE A 105 -0.96 -4.75 -6.64
C PHE A 105 0.40 -5.24 -7.15
N GLY A 106 0.56 -6.56 -7.22
CA GLY A 106 1.76 -7.22 -7.73
C GLY A 106 2.33 -8.25 -6.75
N ASP A 107 3.60 -8.61 -6.92
CA ASP A 107 4.27 -9.72 -6.22
C ASP A 107 5.50 -9.26 -5.41
N GLY A 108 5.56 -7.98 -5.03
CA GLY A 108 6.61 -7.46 -4.15
C GLY A 108 6.65 -8.17 -2.78
N THR A 109 7.84 -8.21 -2.19
CA THR A 109 8.05 -8.41 -0.76
C THR A 109 8.15 -7.02 -0.16
N SER A 110 7.05 -6.49 0.38
CA SER A 110 6.97 -5.03 0.61
C SER A 110 6.41 -4.68 1.97
N VAL A 111 7.04 -3.68 2.60
CA VAL A 111 6.56 -3.06 3.84
C VAL A 111 6.05 -1.65 3.55
N TYR A 112 4.82 -1.39 3.96
CA TYR A 112 4.15 -0.10 3.90
C TYR A 112 4.00 0.43 5.34
N GLU A 113 4.93 1.27 5.77
CA GLU A 113 5.02 1.78 7.15
C GLU A 113 4.48 3.21 7.23
N ASP A 114 3.58 3.47 8.18
CA ASP A 114 2.98 4.78 8.43
C ASP A 114 2.32 5.42 7.18
N CYS A 115 1.86 4.59 6.25
CA CYS A 115 1.28 5.04 5.00
C CYS A 115 -0.18 5.45 5.15
N LYS A 116 -0.60 6.43 4.35
CA LYS A 116 -1.99 6.87 4.20
C LYS A 116 -2.59 6.29 2.93
N LEU A 117 -3.62 5.46 3.07
CA LEU A 117 -4.29 4.78 1.98
C LEU A 117 -5.66 5.45 1.77
N ASN A 118 -5.83 6.16 0.66
CA ASN A 118 -7.07 6.86 0.35
C ASN A 118 -7.85 6.11 -0.74
N SER A 119 -8.97 5.50 -0.35
CA SER A 119 -9.90 4.92 -1.32
C SER A 119 -10.81 6.00 -1.90
N ILE A 120 -11.02 6.01 -3.21
CA ILE A 120 -11.90 6.99 -3.88
C ILE A 120 -13.26 6.40 -4.30
N GLY A 121 -13.59 5.18 -3.88
CA GLY A 121 -14.86 4.53 -4.20
C GLY A 121 -14.87 3.03 -3.90
N SER A 122 -15.84 2.33 -4.48
CA SER A 122 -15.99 0.90 -4.25
C SER A 122 -14.99 0.07 -5.05
N GLY A 123 -14.02 -0.54 -4.36
CA GLY A 123 -13.08 -1.46 -4.98
C GLY A 123 -12.28 -2.27 -3.97
N TYR A 124 -10.97 -2.34 -4.18
CA TYR A 124 -10.04 -3.19 -3.45
C TYR A 124 -8.75 -2.39 -3.20
N ILE A 125 -8.27 -2.35 -1.95
CA ILE A 125 -6.99 -1.70 -1.64
C ILE A 125 -5.85 -2.50 -2.25
N THR A 126 -5.78 -3.80 -1.96
CA THR A 126 -4.67 -4.66 -2.38
C THR A 126 -5.09 -5.78 -3.33
N ALA A 127 -4.22 -6.11 -4.28
CA ALA A 127 -4.32 -7.32 -5.10
C ALA A 127 -2.94 -8.00 -5.21
N GLN A 128 -2.59 -8.82 -4.21
CA GLN A 128 -1.26 -9.43 -4.10
C GLN A 128 -1.19 -10.75 -4.88
N LYS A 129 -0.06 -10.99 -5.54
CA LYS A 129 0.11 -11.99 -6.61
C LYS A 129 1.04 -13.16 -6.27
N ARG A 130 1.23 -13.49 -4.99
CA ARG A 130 2.08 -14.61 -4.58
C ARG A 130 1.64 -15.91 -5.24
N GLU A 131 2.55 -16.49 -6.03
CA GLU A 131 2.26 -17.63 -6.91
C GLU A 131 2.52 -19.01 -6.27
N SER A 132 3.24 -19.07 -5.14
CA SER A 132 3.58 -20.35 -4.49
C SER A 132 3.74 -20.22 -2.96
N PRO A 133 3.60 -21.32 -2.19
CA PRO A 133 3.78 -21.28 -0.75
C PRO A 133 5.26 -21.16 -0.33
N GLN A 134 6.20 -21.39 -1.25
CA GLN A 134 7.64 -21.18 -1.05
C GLN A 134 8.09 -19.75 -1.35
N ALA A 135 7.33 -19.00 -2.16
CA ALA A 135 7.65 -17.61 -2.45
C ALA A 135 7.57 -16.76 -1.17
N GLU A 136 8.50 -15.82 -1.02
CA GLU A 136 8.59 -14.96 0.16
C GLU A 136 7.80 -13.65 0.01
N SER A 137 7.25 -13.37 -1.16
CA SER A 137 6.48 -12.17 -1.44
C SER A 137 5.27 -11.99 -0.52
N GLY A 138 4.81 -10.76 -0.41
CA GLY A 138 3.71 -10.37 0.47
C GLY A 138 3.69 -8.87 0.70
N PHE A 139 2.52 -8.35 1.06
CA PHE A 139 2.39 -6.95 1.48
C PHE A 139 2.13 -6.87 2.99
N VAL A 140 2.97 -6.12 3.70
CA VAL A 140 2.84 -5.89 5.13
C VAL A 140 2.63 -4.40 5.38
N PHE A 141 1.43 -4.03 5.83
CA PHE A 141 1.09 -2.68 6.22
C PHE A 141 1.25 -2.53 7.73
N LYS A 142 2.14 -1.64 8.16
CA LYS A 142 2.42 -1.34 9.58
C LYS A 142 1.94 0.08 9.88
N SER A 143 1.05 0.24 10.86
CA SER A 143 0.56 1.56 11.28
C SER A 143 -0.07 2.38 10.14
N ALA A 144 -0.64 1.71 9.13
CA ALA A 144 -1.27 2.40 8.01
C ALA A 144 -2.63 2.99 8.41
N GLU A 145 -3.02 4.09 7.79
CA GLU A 145 -4.34 4.69 7.94
C GLU A 145 -5.13 4.56 6.63
N LEU A 146 -6.21 3.77 6.65
CA LEU A 146 -7.14 3.60 5.53
C LEU A 146 -8.39 4.46 5.73
N TYR A 147 -8.64 5.35 4.77
CA TYR A 147 -9.79 6.27 4.77
C TYR A 147 -10.25 6.58 3.34
N GLY A 148 -11.20 7.51 3.21
CA GLY A 148 -11.69 8.00 1.92
C GLY A 148 -13.17 7.69 1.71
N VAL A 149 -13.51 7.27 0.49
CA VAL A 149 -14.87 6.97 0.04
C VAL A 149 -15.00 5.45 -0.18
N GLY A 150 -15.97 4.84 0.50
CA GLY A 150 -16.27 3.40 0.38
C GLY A 150 -17.61 3.11 -0.30
N PRO A 151 -18.08 1.84 -0.27
CA PRO A 151 -17.49 0.71 0.48
C PRO A 151 -16.39 -0.05 -0.29
N THR A 152 -15.26 -0.34 0.34
CA THR A 152 -14.08 -1.02 -0.25
C THR A 152 -13.71 -2.30 0.51
N TYR A 153 -13.10 -3.26 -0.18
CA TYR A 153 -12.40 -4.39 0.45
C TYR A 153 -10.96 -4.00 0.79
N LEU A 154 -10.40 -4.58 1.86
CA LEU A 154 -8.97 -4.52 2.18
C LEU A 154 -8.13 -5.18 1.09
N GLY A 155 -8.65 -6.21 0.44
CA GLY A 155 -7.97 -6.79 -0.70
C GLY A 155 -8.66 -7.97 -1.33
N ARG A 156 -8.14 -8.35 -2.49
CA ARG A 156 -8.51 -9.58 -3.18
C ARG A 156 -7.31 -10.40 -3.61
N ALA A 157 -7.50 -11.71 -3.77
CA ALA A 157 -6.44 -12.55 -4.32
C ALA A 157 -6.23 -12.24 -5.81
N TYR A 158 -4.98 -11.95 -6.16
CA TYR A 158 -4.53 -11.94 -7.55
C TYR A 158 -3.73 -13.21 -7.87
N GLY A 159 -2.96 -13.71 -6.91
CA GLY A 159 -2.26 -14.99 -6.99
C GLY A 159 -2.87 -16.04 -6.05
N PRO A 160 -2.66 -17.34 -6.33
CA PRO A 160 -3.26 -18.45 -5.58
C PRO A 160 -2.79 -18.57 -4.13
N TYR A 161 -1.66 -17.97 -3.77
CA TYR A 161 -1.11 -17.96 -2.40
C TYR A 161 -1.02 -16.54 -1.84
N SER A 162 -1.86 -15.62 -2.34
CA SER A 162 -1.83 -14.19 -2.01
C SER A 162 -1.70 -13.94 -0.51
N ARG A 163 -0.80 -13.03 -0.15
CA ARG A 163 -0.41 -12.76 1.25
C ARG A 163 -0.39 -11.27 1.56
N VAL A 164 -1.25 -10.87 2.50
CA VAL A 164 -1.37 -9.49 2.96
C VAL A 164 -1.61 -9.46 4.47
N LEU A 165 -0.84 -8.64 5.18
CA LEU A 165 -0.99 -8.37 6.61
C LEU A 165 -1.25 -6.88 6.82
N PHE A 166 -2.32 -6.53 7.52
CA PHE A 166 -2.46 -5.24 8.18
C PHE A 166 -2.15 -5.40 9.67
N TYR A 167 -1.13 -4.69 10.15
CA TYR A 167 -0.66 -4.71 11.54
C TYR A 167 -0.78 -3.30 12.14
N GLN A 168 -1.43 -3.19 13.29
CA GLN A 168 -1.62 -1.93 14.02
C GLN A 168 -2.18 -0.79 13.16
N SER A 169 -2.96 -1.14 12.13
CA SER A 169 -3.48 -0.19 11.16
C SER A 169 -4.87 0.31 11.56
N LYS A 170 -5.24 1.49 11.11
CA LYS A 170 -6.51 2.13 11.44
C LYS A 170 -7.42 2.21 10.23
N PHE A 171 -8.66 1.73 10.36
CA PHE A 171 -9.64 1.70 9.28
C PHE A 171 -10.83 2.62 9.57
N ALA A 172 -11.09 3.58 8.68
CA ALA A 172 -12.35 4.33 8.67
C ALA A 172 -13.54 3.41 8.31
N ASN A 173 -14.77 3.89 8.54
CA ASN A 173 -16.02 3.18 8.22
C ASN A 173 -16.32 3.16 6.71
N ILE A 174 -15.38 2.63 5.94
CA ILE A 174 -15.46 2.41 4.50
C ILE A 174 -15.15 0.95 4.14
N VAL A 175 -14.60 0.18 5.06
CA VAL A 175 -14.25 -1.22 4.85
C VAL A 175 -15.52 -2.07 4.91
N ARG A 176 -15.72 -2.90 3.89
CA ARG A 176 -16.83 -3.86 3.86
C ARG A 176 -16.75 -4.83 5.04
N PRO A 177 -17.88 -5.25 5.63
CA PRO A 177 -17.87 -6.19 6.75
C PRO A 177 -17.09 -7.47 6.48
N GLU A 178 -17.17 -8.00 5.25
CA GLU A 178 -16.45 -9.19 4.79
C GLU A 178 -14.92 -8.97 4.77
N GLY A 179 -14.47 -7.73 4.55
CA GLY A 179 -13.07 -7.28 4.54
C GLY A 179 -12.26 -7.73 3.32
N TRP A 180 -12.38 -8.99 2.92
CA TRP A 180 -11.55 -9.60 1.89
C TRP A 180 -12.35 -10.41 0.88
N ASP A 181 -11.76 -10.65 -0.27
CA ASP A 181 -12.36 -11.44 -1.36
C ASP A 181 -11.33 -12.42 -1.94
N SER A 182 -11.68 -13.69 -2.10
CA SER A 182 -10.77 -14.67 -2.71
C SER A 182 -10.85 -14.67 -4.24
N ILE A 183 -11.89 -14.08 -4.84
CA ILE A 183 -12.11 -14.06 -6.30
C ILE A 183 -12.01 -15.48 -6.92
N GLY A 184 -12.39 -16.50 -6.15
CA GLY A 184 -12.39 -17.90 -6.60
C GLY A 184 -11.10 -18.67 -6.32
N GLU A 185 -10.05 -18.04 -5.79
CA GLU A 185 -8.88 -18.76 -5.26
C GLU A 185 -9.25 -19.56 -4.00
N ASP A 186 -8.51 -20.66 -3.74
CA ASP A 186 -8.70 -21.49 -2.54
C ASP A 186 -8.33 -20.69 -1.28
N PRO A 187 -9.30 -20.32 -0.43
CA PRO A 187 -9.04 -19.48 0.72
C PRO A 187 -8.11 -20.12 1.76
N ASN A 188 -7.91 -21.45 1.71
CA ASN A 188 -6.98 -22.13 2.61
C ASN A 188 -5.52 -21.79 2.30
N GLN A 189 -5.19 -21.49 1.04
CA GLN A 189 -3.85 -21.13 0.57
C GLN A 189 -3.52 -19.65 0.77
N LEU A 190 -4.54 -18.80 0.91
CA LEU A 190 -4.40 -17.37 1.12
C LEU A 190 -3.93 -17.05 2.55
N THR A 191 -3.15 -15.99 2.71
CA THR A 191 -2.73 -15.48 4.02
C THR A 191 -3.15 -14.03 4.17
N TYR A 192 -4.40 -13.80 4.57
CA TYR A 192 -4.92 -12.48 4.92
C TYR A 192 -5.15 -12.37 6.41
N ALA A 193 -4.61 -11.33 7.02
CA ALA A 193 -4.69 -11.11 8.45
C ALA A 193 -4.80 -9.62 8.79
N GLU A 194 -5.57 -9.36 9.84
CA GLU A 194 -5.69 -8.07 10.50
C GLU A 194 -5.28 -8.30 11.96
N VAL A 195 -4.20 -7.67 12.40
CA VAL A 195 -3.65 -7.84 13.76
C VAL A 195 -3.57 -6.48 14.43
N GLU A 196 -4.17 -6.36 15.61
CA GLU A 196 -4.22 -5.11 16.40
C GLU A 196 -4.75 -3.90 15.62
N CYS A 197 -5.57 -4.13 14.59
CA CYS A 197 -6.18 -3.06 13.81
C CYS A 197 -7.33 -2.40 14.58
N THR A 198 -7.51 -1.09 14.37
CA THR A 198 -8.48 -0.27 15.10
C THR A 198 -9.31 0.62 14.17
N GLY A 199 -10.31 1.30 14.72
CA GLY A 199 -11.20 2.19 13.97
C GLY A 199 -12.54 1.54 13.60
N GLU A 200 -13.45 2.34 13.07
CA GLU A 200 -14.83 1.93 12.80
C GLU A 200 -14.94 0.83 11.74
N GLY A 201 -13.99 0.75 10.81
CA GLY A 201 -13.94 -0.30 9.79
C GLY A 201 -13.24 -1.59 10.23
N ALA A 202 -12.68 -1.63 11.44
CA ALA A 202 -11.86 -2.75 11.93
C ALA A 202 -12.65 -3.83 12.68
N ASP A 203 -13.99 -3.74 12.77
CA ASP A 203 -14.80 -4.83 13.32
C ASP A 203 -14.67 -6.09 12.45
N THR A 204 -14.11 -7.15 13.03
CA THR A 204 -13.87 -8.42 12.36
C THR A 204 -15.02 -9.43 12.52
N SER A 205 -16.09 -9.10 13.26
CA SER A 205 -17.18 -10.02 13.61
C SER A 205 -17.93 -10.61 12.39
N LYS A 206 -17.85 -9.93 11.24
CA LYS A 206 -18.47 -10.33 9.96
C LYS A 206 -17.47 -10.58 8.85
N ARG A 207 -16.16 -10.64 9.16
CA ARG A 207 -15.14 -10.95 8.17
C ARG A 207 -15.37 -12.32 7.59
N VAL A 208 -14.80 -12.51 6.40
CA VAL A 208 -14.72 -13.84 5.79
C VAL A 208 -14.22 -14.88 6.80
N PRO A 209 -14.82 -16.09 6.85
CA PRO A 209 -14.52 -17.08 7.88
C PRO A 209 -13.10 -17.64 7.80
N TRP A 210 -12.41 -17.41 6.68
CA TRP A 210 -11.06 -17.88 6.40
C TRP A 210 -9.97 -16.83 6.69
N LEU A 211 -10.33 -15.67 7.27
CA LEU A 211 -9.35 -14.69 7.78
C LEU A 211 -8.38 -15.40 8.76
N LYS A 212 -7.07 -15.25 8.53
CA LYS A 212 -6.06 -15.90 9.36
C LYS A 212 -5.94 -15.17 10.70
N LYS A 213 -5.83 -15.96 11.77
CA LYS A 213 -5.50 -15.47 13.12
C LYS A 213 -4.02 -15.69 13.36
N LEU A 214 -3.22 -14.63 13.23
CA LEU A 214 -1.76 -14.72 13.31
C LEU A 214 -1.19 -14.32 14.68
N ASP A 215 -2.01 -13.84 15.63
CA ASP A 215 -1.57 -13.46 16.97
C ASP A 215 -0.75 -14.58 17.66
N GLY A 216 0.47 -14.24 18.08
CA GLY A 216 1.38 -15.18 18.74
C GLY A 216 1.96 -16.28 17.84
N THR A 217 1.77 -16.23 16.53
CA THR A 217 2.30 -17.23 15.59
C THR A 217 3.72 -16.88 15.12
N GLN A 218 4.46 -17.91 14.68
CA GLN A 218 5.78 -17.72 14.04
C GLN A 218 5.67 -16.93 12.72
N GLU A 219 4.55 -17.06 12.01
CA GLU A 219 4.30 -16.34 10.76
C GLU A 219 4.18 -14.83 10.99
N LEU A 220 3.46 -14.40 12.03
CA LEU A 220 3.41 -12.98 12.42
C LEU A 220 4.82 -12.46 12.78
N GLN A 221 5.57 -13.22 13.57
CA GLN A 221 6.94 -12.84 13.94
C GLN A 221 7.84 -12.68 12.71
N TYR A 222 7.74 -13.60 11.74
CA TYR A 222 8.48 -13.53 10.49
C TYR A 222 8.09 -12.26 9.70
N LEU A 223 6.79 -12.06 9.41
CA LEU A 223 6.30 -10.94 8.61
C LEU A 223 6.62 -9.56 9.22
N LEU A 224 6.75 -9.48 10.55
CA LEU A 224 7.12 -8.23 11.23
C LEU A 224 8.64 -8.03 11.37
N SER A 225 9.44 -9.08 11.23
CA SER A 225 10.89 -9.04 11.41
C SER A 225 11.65 -8.50 10.18
N PRO A 226 12.91 -8.06 10.36
CA PRO A 226 13.81 -7.78 9.23
C PRO A 226 13.98 -8.98 8.30
N SER A 227 13.83 -10.22 8.79
CA SER A 227 13.95 -11.40 7.93
C SER A 227 12.89 -11.51 6.82
N PHE A 228 11.82 -10.73 6.88
CA PHE A 228 10.85 -10.66 5.79
C PHE A 228 11.32 -9.74 4.65
N ASN A 229 11.74 -8.51 4.95
CA ASN A 229 11.98 -7.48 3.93
C ASN A 229 13.38 -6.84 3.97
N ASP A 230 14.23 -7.18 4.93
CA ASP A 230 15.49 -6.49 5.22
C ASP A 230 16.54 -7.49 5.74
N LYS A 231 16.65 -8.64 5.05
CA LYS A 231 17.47 -9.77 5.51
C LYS A 231 18.96 -9.45 5.59
N ASP A 232 19.43 -8.58 4.70
CA ASP A 232 20.81 -8.16 4.56
C ASP A 232 21.07 -6.76 5.10
N GLY A 233 20.06 -6.11 5.71
CA GLY A 233 20.18 -4.78 6.32
C GLY A 233 20.19 -3.63 5.30
N TRP A 234 19.72 -3.84 4.07
CA TRP A 234 19.74 -2.83 3.01
C TRP A 234 19.02 -1.53 3.38
N ILE A 235 18.07 -1.56 4.32
CA ILE A 235 17.35 -0.35 4.76
C ILE A 235 18.28 0.59 5.57
N GLU A 236 19.11 0.04 6.45
CA GLU A 236 20.06 0.83 7.24
C GLU A 236 21.28 1.27 6.42
N ASP A 237 21.63 0.48 5.38
CA ASP A 237 22.74 0.77 4.46
C ASP A 237 22.40 1.86 3.43
N GLN A 238 21.17 2.38 3.42
CA GLN A 238 20.79 3.46 2.53
C GLN A 238 21.53 4.76 2.87
N PRO A 239 21.81 5.62 1.85
CA PRO A 239 22.45 6.91 2.09
C PRO A 239 21.69 7.74 3.14
N THR A 240 22.40 8.15 4.19
CA THR A 240 21.84 9.02 5.23
C THR A 240 21.88 10.48 4.74
N PHE A 241 20.74 11.17 4.85
CA PHE A 241 20.63 12.59 4.52
C PHE A 241 21.30 13.42 5.62
N TYR A 242 22.52 13.93 5.36
CA TYR A 242 23.19 14.93 6.21
C TYR A 242 23.09 16.33 5.59
#